data_AF-A0A2H6A2T3-F1
#
_entry.id   AF-A0A2H6A2T3-F1
#
_cell.length_a   1.000
_cell.length_b   1.000
_cell.length_c   1.000
_cell.angle_alpha   90.00
_cell.angle_beta   90.00
_cell.angle_gamma   90.00
#
_symmetry.space_group_name_H-M   'P 1'
#
loop_
_entity.id
_entity.type
_entity.pdbx_description
1 polymer ?
#
loop_
_entity_poly.entity_id
_entity_poly.type
_entity_poly.pdbx_seq_one_letter_code
_entity_poly.pdbx_strand_id
1 'polypeptide(L)'
;MKKRAIGRIQSERGIALAVAIFALVVVGGLVGGALFVGTQEQRIGRNTLRQQEAFAAAEAATQELVASWNTQAFNQMPVGSTVTTQGQAPDGRGWYRRTVQRLNQMLFLVSAEGFSSDNSSRQRVGMLMRLRPFQFNINAALKTQGQVRVGGSSWISGRDAPPSGWPGCSTQPMLPGIRMPDPRQVQTSGCSPRGSPPDYPCIEGAPQDVVQDTSITTQSLTEVGGIPFDSLRLYATKYISCPSGCNLKIEPSASGGVCNTGLQRNWGEPWAPGTAGAVSECFNYFPIIYVDGNLSINQNRGQGVLIVNGNLDVQGGFQFYGPVLVRGTIKTTGTGGHFNGGVIAANVELEQNVVLGNAVINYSSCALIRATTASATAVRVKDRAWISLY
;
A
#
# COMPACT_ATOMS: atom_id res chain seq x y z
N MET A 1 66.84 3.97 94.81
CA MET A 1 66.68 3.12 93.59
C MET A 1 65.47 3.59 92.78
N LYS A 2 65.68 4.18 91.60
CA LYS A 2 64.68 4.19 90.51
C LYS A 2 65.39 4.50 89.19
N LYS A 3 65.75 3.46 88.44
CA LYS A 3 66.29 3.55 87.07
C LYS A 3 65.16 4.03 86.15
N ARG A 4 65.29 5.24 85.58
CA ARG A 4 64.50 5.65 84.41
C ARG A 4 65.24 5.14 83.17
N ALA A 5 64.65 4.15 82.50
CA ALA A 5 65.11 3.71 81.19
C ALA A 5 64.76 4.78 80.16
N ILE A 6 65.78 5.45 79.63
CA ILE A 6 65.65 6.35 78.48
C ILE A 6 65.71 5.46 77.24
N GLY A 7 64.57 5.30 76.57
CA GLY A 7 64.49 4.64 75.27
C GLY A 7 65.39 5.37 74.28
N ARG A 8 66.27 4.60 73.64
CA ARG A 8 67.20 5.08 72.62
C ARG A 8 66.39 5.43 71.36
N ILE A 9 66.06 6.72 71.18
CA ILE A 9 65.47 7.22 69.95
C ILE A 9 66.58 7.15 68.88
N GLN A 10 66.55 6.11 68.04
CA GLN A 10 67.40 6.06 66.86
C GLN A 10 67.02 7.21 65.94
N SER A 11 68.02 8.01 65.58
CA SER A 11 67.89 9.17 64.71
C SER A 11 67.69 8.73 63.25
N GLU A 12 66.44 8.57 62.82
CA GLU A 12 66.04 8.40 61.40
C GLU A 12 66.02 9.72 60.60
N ARG A 13 66.86 10.69 60.97
CA ARG A 13 66.77 12.10 60.50
C ARG A 13 67.18 12.33 59.04
N GLY A 14 67.55 11.30 58.27
CA GLY A 14 67.93 11.41 56.85
C GLY A 14 66.97 10.76 55.85
N ILE A 15 66.12 9.80 56.28
CA ILE A 15 65.29 8.98 55.38
C ILE A 15 63.86 9.51 55.24
N ALA A 16 63.35 10.22 56.24
CA ALA A 16 61.97 10.71 56.28
C ALA A 16 61.58 11.59 55.07
N LEU A 17 62.49 12.48 54.62
CA LEU A 17 62.25 13.34 53.46
C LEU A 17 62.18 12.52 52.15
N ALA A 18 63.08 11.56 51.97
CA ALA A 18 63.12 10.71 50.78
C ALA A 18 61.88 9.80 50.70
N VAL A 19 61.44 9.23 51.83
CA VAL A 19 60.21 8.43 51.92
C VAL A 19 58.96 9.30 51.66
N ALA A 20 58.92 10.53 52.18
CA ALA A 20 57.82 11.44 51.92
C ALA A 20 57.72 11.84 50.44
N ILE A 21 58.84 12.15 49.78
CA ILE A 21 58.87 12.45 48.34
C ILE A 21 58.46 11.23 47.53
N PHE A 22 58.99 10.05 47.84
CA PHE A 22 58.61 8.81 47.16
C PHE A 22 57.11 8.53 47.31
N ALA A 23 56.57 8.65 48.53
CA ALA A 23 55.15 8.49 48.79
C ALA A 23 54.30 9.51 48.02
N LEU A 24 54.72 10.79 47.94
CA LEU A 24 54.03 11.81 47.16
C LEU A 24 54.03 11.50 45.65
N VAL A 25 55.13 11.02 45.10
CA VAL A 25 55.22 10.62 43.69
C VAL A 25 54.31 9.43 43.41
N VAL A 26 54.31 8.42 44.28
CA VAL A 26 53.45 7.23 44.15
C VAL A 26 51.97 7.63 44.25
N VAL A 27 51.58 8.44 45.22
CA VAL A 27 50.20 8.93 45.37
C VAL A 27 49.81 9.81 44.18
N GLY A 28 50.68 10.71 43.73
CA GLY A 28 50.45 11.53 42.54
C GLY A 28 50.23 10.68 41.29
N GLY A 29 51.04 9.63 41.10
CA GLY A 29 50.88 8.67 40.01
C GLY A 29 49.55 7.90 40.08
N LEU A 30 49.15 7.45 41.27
CA LEU A 30 47.88 6.74 41.49
C LEU A 30 46.67 7.64 41.24
N VAL A 31 46.68 8.87 41.77
CA VAL A 31 45.60 9.85 41.56
C VAL A 31 45.52 10.25 40.09
N GLY A 32 46.67 10.51 39.45
CA GLY A 32 46.74 10.80 38.02
C GLY A 32 46.19 9.66 37.17
N GLY A 33 46.54 8.41 37.50
CA GLY A 33 46.01 7.21 36.86
C GLY A 33 44.50 7.08 37.01
N ALA A 34 43.96 7.27 38.22
CA ALA A 34 42.53 7.20 38.48
C ALA A 34 41.73 8.28 37.73
N LEU A 35 42.22 9.52 37.72
CA LEU A 35 41.60 10.63 36.98
C LEU A 35 41.61 10.37 35.47
N PHE A 36 42.74 9.89 34.92
CA PHE A 36 42.85 9.54 33.52
C PHE A 36 41.81 8.47 33.11
N VAL A 37 41.71 7.38 33.87
CA VAL A 37 40.70 6.32 33.65
C VAL A 37 39.30 6.90 33.74
N GLY A 38 38.99 7.73 34.74
CA GLY A 38 37.68 8.37 34.89
C GLY A 38 37.28 9.25 33.69
N THR A 39 38.23 10.01 33.13
CA THR A 39 37.95 10.82 31.93
C THR A 39 37.74 9.97 30.67
N GLN A 40 38.43 8.83 30.55
CA GLN A 40 38.23 7.91 29.44
C GLN A 40 36.85 7.25 29.51
N GLU A 41 36.45 6.75 30.68
CA GLU A 41 35.12 6.16 30.90
C GLU A 41 34.01 7.16 30.57
N GLN A 42 34.16 8.43 30.97
CA GLN A 42 33.19 9.46 30.64
C GLN A 42 33.09 9.73 29.13
N ARG A 43 34.22 9.71 28.40
CA ARG A 43 34.24 9.89 26.94
C ARG A 43 33.63 8.69 26.22
N ILE A 44 33.95 7.47 26.66
CA ILE A 44 33.37 6.23 26.14
C ILE A 44 31.86 6.26 26.35
N GLY A 45 31.39 6.54 27.56
CA GLY A 45 29.95 6.60 27.87
C GLY A 45 29.19 7.62 27.02
N ARG A 46 29.75 8.84 26.85
CA ARG A 46 29.14 9.85 25.97
C ARG A 46 29.11 9.42 24.50
N ASN A 47 30.17 8.78 24.02
CA ASN A 47 30.22 8.29 22.64
C ASN A 47 29.23 7.14 22.42
N THR A 48 29.07 6.24 23.39
CA THR A 48 28.07 5.16 23.36
C THR A 48 26.66 5.73 23.32
N LEU A 49 26.35 6.74 24.14
CA LEU A 49 25.04 7.41 24.13
C LEU A 49 24.75 8.05 22.76
N ARG A 50 25.72 8.78 22.19
CA ARG A 50 25.57 9.40 20.86
C ARG A 50 25.43 8.37 19.74
N GLN A 51 26.09 7.22 19.84
CA GLN A 51 25.90 6.11 18.91
C GLN A 51 24.48 5.53 19.01
N GLN A 52 23.95 5.39 20.23
CA GLN A 52 22.57 4.95 20.43
C GLN A 52 21.55 5.97 19.90
N GLU A 53 21.78 7.27 20.09
CA GLU A 53 20.94 8.33 19.52
C GLU A 53 20.92 8.28 17.99
N ALA A 54 22.09 8.18 17.36
CA ALA A 54 22.20 8.06 15.90
C ALA A 54 21.53 6.77 15.38
N PHE A 55 21.68 5.65 16.10
CA PHE A 55 21.02 4.39 15.76
C PHE A 55 19.49 4.49 15.86
N ALA A 56 18.98 5.04 16.96
CA ALA A 56 17.55 5.24 17.19
C ALA A 56 16.94 6.16 16.11
N ALA A 57 17.65 7.22 15.71
CA ALA A 57 17.23 8.09 14.62
C ALA A 57 17.15 7.33 13.28
N ALA A 58 18.11 6.46 12.98
CA ALA A 58 18.11 5.63 11.77
C ALA A 58 16.94 4.63 11.77
N GLU A 59 16.69 3.96 12.90
CA GLU A 59 15.56 3.04 13.02
C GLU A 59 14.22 3.74 12.90
N ALA A 60 14.05 4.89 13.56
CA ALA A 60 12.83 5.69 13.50
C ALA A 60 12.47 6.05 12.06
N ALA A 61 13.46 6.44 11.25
CA ALA A 61 13.26 6.75 9.83
C ALA A 61 12.64 5.59 9.04
N THR A 62 13.08 4.36 9.32
CA THR A 62 12.57 3.15 8.66
C THR A 62 11.17 2.78 9.14
N GLN A 63 10.89 2.91 10.44
CA GLN A 63 9.56 2.62 11.01
C GLN A 63 8.52 3.64 10.54
N GLU A 64 8.87 4.92 10.53
CA GLU A 64 8.01 6.00 10.05
C GLU A 64 7.63 5.77 8.58
N LEU A 65 8.58 5.32 7.76
CA LEU A 65 8.34 5.01 6.35
C LEU A 65 7.35 3.84 6.16
N VAL A 66 7.41 2.80 7.01
CA VAL A 66 6.40 1.71 7.00
C VAL A 66 5.02 2.28 7.34
N ALA A 67 4.94 3.12 8.37
CA ALA A 67 3.68 3.64 8.89
C ALA A 67 3.01 4.64 7.94
N SER A 68 3.80 5.41 7.19
CA SER A 68 3.35 6.52 6.35
C SER A 68 3.67 6.33 4.86
N TRP A 69 3.69 5.06 4.40
CA TRP A 69 4.05 4.75 3.02
C TRP A 69 3.21 5.52 2.00
N ASN A 70 3.85 6.44 1.28
CA ASN A 70 3.20 7.24 0.25
C ASN A 70 3.17 6.47 -1.08
N THR A 71 2.04 5.85 -1.39
CA THR A 71 1.85 5.07 -2.62
C THR A 71 2.02 5.90 -3.88
N GLN A 72 1.59 7.17 -3.88
CA GLN A 72 1.73 8.08 -5.02
C GLN A 72 3.19 8.46 -5.30
N ALA A 73 3.97 8.67 -4.24
CA ALA A 73 5.38 9.04 -4.39
C ALA A 73 6.24 7.83 -4.74
N PHE A 74 6.08 6.71 -4.01
CA PHE A 74 7.01 5.58 -4.09
C PHE A 74 6.60 4.53 -5.12
N ASN A 75 5.32 4.19 -5.26
CA ASN A 75 4.89 3.13 -6.19
C ASN A 75 4.99 3.58 -7.67
N GLN A 76 5.14 4.88 -7.91
CA GLN A 76 5.30 5.49 -9.24
C GLN A 76 6.74 5.71 -9.66
N MET A 77 7.70 5.49 -8.74
CA MET A 77 9.11 5.58 -9.05
C MET A 77 9.50 4.61 -10.18
N PRO A 78 10.26 5.03 -11.21
CA PRO A 78 10.85 4.09 -12.15
C PRO A 78 11.70 3.05 -11.42
N VAL A 79 11.72 1.81 -11.91
CA VAL A 79 12.61 0.78 -11.36
C VAL A 79 14.06 1.24 -11.50
N GLY A 80 14.84 1.11 -10.43
CA GLY A 80 16.22 1.60 -10.31
C GLY A 80 16.35 3.03 -9.77
N SER A 81 15.27 3.82 -9.76
CA SER A 81 15.32 5.19 -9.24
C SER A 81 15.39 5.24 -7.71
N THR A 82 15.88 6.38 -7.19
CA THR A 82 16.05 6.65 -5.78
C THR A 82 15.41 7.97 -5.40
N VAL A 83 14.86 8.04 -4.18
CA VAL A 83 14.36 9.28 -3.57
C VAL A 83 14.99 9.40 -2.19
N THR A 84 15.60 10.56 -1.92
CA THR A 84 16.21 10.85 -0.61
C THR A 84 15.37 11.90 0.11
N THR A 85 15.04 11.62 1.36
CA THR A 85 14.31 12.54 2.25
C THR A 85 15.05 12.65 3.58
N GLN A 86 14.78 13.71 4.34
CA GLN A 86 15.37 13.94 5.65
C GLN A 86 14.25 14.23 6.65
N GLY A 87 14.49 13.92 7.92
CA GLY A 87 13.54 14.13 9.00
C GLY A 87 14.24 14.17 10.36
N GLN A 88 13.46 14.46 11.39
CA GLN A 88 13.93 14.46 12.78
C GLN A 88 13.46 13.17 13.46
N ALA A 89 14.26 12.66 14.39
CA ALA A 89 13.82 11.56 15.24
C ALA A 89 12.62 12.00 16.11
N PRO A 90 11.63 11.12 16.39
CA PRO A 90 10.42 11.48 17.14
C PRO A 90 10.69 12.04 18.56
N ASP A 91 11.82 11.68 19.15
CA ASP A 91 12.26 12.16 20.46
C ASP A 91 13.00 13.51 20.42
N GLY A 92 13.22 14.05 19.21
CA GLY A 92 13.97 15.28 18.96
C GLY A 92 15.47 15.18 19.25
N ARG A 93 16.02 13.98 19.52
CA ARG A 93 17.42 13.77 19.92
C ARG A 93 18.35 13.33 18.79
N GLY A 94 17.95 13.58 17.56
CA GLY A 94 18.74 13.28 16.38
C GLY A 94 17.96 13.57 15.11
N TRP A 95 18.63 13.45 13.99
CA TRP A 95 18.00 13.59 12.68
C TRP A 95 18.46 12.47 11.77
N TYR A 96 17.73 12.26 10.69
CA TYR A 96 18.03 11.18 9.77
C TYR A 96 17.93 11.65 8.32
N ARG A 97 18.63 10.94 7.45
CA ARG A 97 18.50 10.98 6.00
C ARG A 97 18.15 9.58 5.52
N ARG A 98 17.03 9.41 4.85
CA ARG A 98 16.62 8.13 4.27
C ARG A 98 16.61 8.19 2.76
N THR A 99 17.10 7.14 2.13
CA THR A 99 17.04 6.91 0.70
C THR A 99 16.17 5.69 0.44
N VAL A 100 15.12 5.87 -0.34
CA VAL A 100 14.25 4.80 -0.84
C VAL A 100 14.64 4.51 -2.28
N GLN A 101 14.98 3.26 -2.58
CA GLN A 101 15.32 2.80 -3.92
C GLN A 101 14.30 1.77 -4.36
N ARG A 102 13.74 1.93 -5.56
CA ARG A 102 12.87 0.91 -6.15
C ARG A 102 13.74 -0.15 -6.84
N LEU A 103 13.78 -1.37 -6.30
CA LEU A 103 14.60 -2.45 -6.86
C LEU A 103 13.91 -3.16 -8.02
N ASN A 104 12.59 -3.36 -7.92
CA ASN A 104 11.75 -3.90 -8.99
C ASN A 104 10.29 -3.43 -8.79
N GLN A 105 9.33 -4.07 -9.45
CA GLN A 105 7.92 -3.68 -9.35
C GLN A 105 7.36 -3.78 -7.92
N MET A 106 7.87 -4.68 -7.08
CA MET A 106 7.32 -5.06 -5.78
C MET A 106 8.29 -4.83 -4.60
N LEU A 107 9.58 -4.63 -4.85
CA LEU A 107 10.63 -4.56 -3.83
C LEU A 107 11.28 -3.19 -3.78
N PHE A 108 11.52 -2.72 -2.56
CA PHE A 108 12.18 -1.46 -2.26
C PHE A 108 13.30 -1.69 -1.25
N LEU A 109 14.44 -1.04 -1.48
CA LEU A 109 15.51 -0.93 -0.50
C LEU A 109 15.44 0.43 0.15
N VAL A 110 15.41 0.44 1.47
CA VAL A 110 15.45 1.66 2.29
C VAL A 110 16.80 1.69 2.97
N SER A 111 17.52 2.78 2.84
CA SER A 111 18.76 3.04 3.56
C SER A 111 18.56 4.30 4.40
N ALA A 112 18.52 4.16 5.71
CA ALA A 112 18.42 5.26 6.65
C ALA A 112 19.77 5.53 7.31
N GLU A 113 20.23 6.76 7.26
CA GLU A 113 21.38 7.28 7.98
C GLU A 113 20.85 8.14 9.12
N GLY A 114 21.11 7.74 10.36
CA GLY A 114 20.77 8.52 11.54
C GLY A 114 22.01 9.22 12.09
N PHE A 115 21.79 10.40 12.64
CA PHE A 115 22.80 11.31 13.16
C PHE A 115 22.39 11.74 14.57
N SER A 116 23.36 11.86 15.49
CA SER A 116 23.13 12.49 16.79
C SER A 116 22.73 13.97 16.62
N SER A 117 22.13 14.57 17.64
CA SER A 117 21.68 15.97 17.58
C SER A 117 22.82 16.96 17.28
N ASP A 118 24.04 16.64 17.73
CA ASP A 118 25.27 17.42 17.49
C ASP A 118 26.04 16.99 16.23
N ASN A 119 25.50 16.05 15.45
CA ASN A 119 26.09 15.48 14.23
C ASN A 119 27.47 14.84 14.43
N SER A 120 27.82 14.47 15.67
CA SER A 120 29.12 13.88 16.02
C SER A 120 29.17 12.35 15.83
N SER A 121 28.01 11.70 15.75
CA SER A 121 27.87 10.27 15.51
C SER A 121 26.90 10.00 14.36
N ARG A 122 27.20 8.96 13.57
CA ARG A 122 26.38 8.50 12.45
C ARG A 122 26.22 6.98 12.53
N GLN A 123 25.02 6.51 12.25
CA GLN A 123 24.70 5.09 12.11
C GLN A 123 23.86 4.89 10.85
N ARG A 124 24.04 3.76 10.17
CA ARG A 124 23.29 3.46 8.95
C ARG A 124 22.57 2.13 9.07
N VAL A 125 21.32 2.13 8.63
CA VAL A 125 20.43 0.99 8.66
C VAL A 125 19.88 0.74 7.26
N GLY A 126 19.93 -0.50 6.82
CA GLY A 126 19.28 -0.98 5.61
C GLY A 126 17.99 -1.74 5.96
N MET A 127 16.93 -1.52 5.19
CA MET A 127 15.68 -2.27 5.30
C MET A 127 15.16 -2.67 3.92
N LEU A 128 14.84 -3.96 3.74
CA LEU A 128 14.16 -4.45 2.55
C LEU A 128 12.65 -4.46 2.79
N MET A 129 11.92 -3.83 1.89
CA MET A 129 10.45 -3.76 1.91
C MET A 129 9.86 -4.41 0.67
N ARG A 130 8.65 -4.96 0.83
CA ARG A 130 7.85 -5.52 -0.26
C ARG A 130 6.45 -4.93 -0.24
N LEU A 131 5.89 -4.61 -1.41
CA LEU A 131 4.49 -4.24 -1.55
C LEU A 131 3.58 -5.43 -1.24
N ARG A 132 2.54 -5.18 -0.44
CA ARG A 132 1.47 -6.15 -0.15
C ARG A 132 0.17 -5.66 -0.78
N PRO A 133 -0.11 -6.00 -2.06
CA PRO A 133 -1.36 -5.64 -2.71
C PRO A 133 -2.55 -6.39 -2.08
N PHE A 134 -3.74 -5.80 -2.21
CA PHE A 134 -4.98 -6.50 -1.90
C PHE A 134 -5.16 -7.71 -2.80
N GLN A 135 -5.56 -8.82 -2.20
CA GLN A 135 -5.82 -10.06 -2.91
C GLN A 135 -7.33 -10.22 -3.09
N PHE A 136 -7.84 -9.72 -4.22
CA PHE A 136 -9.19 -10.00 -4.66
C PHE A 136 -9.23 -11.38 -5.32
N ASN A 137 -10.09 -12.27 -4.84
CA ASN A 137 -10.28 -13.59 -5.44
C ASN A 137 -11.21 -13.49 -6.66
N ILE A 138 -10.74 -12.81 -7.70
CA ILE A 138 -11.41 -12.65 -8.98
C ILE A 138 -10.98 -13.80 -9.87
N ASN A 139 -11.87 -14.76 -10.03
CA ASN A 139 -11.65 -15.97 -10.80
C ASN A 139 -12.70 -16.16 -11.91
N ALA A 140 -13.46 -15.11 -12.20
CA ALA A 140 -14.43 -14.96 -13.29
C ALA A 140 -14.61 -13.45 -13.57
N ALA A 141 -15.21 -13.07 -14.69
CA ALA A 141 -15.53 -11.66 -14.96
C ALA A 141 -16.50 -11.10 -13.91
N LEU A 142 -17.51 -11.92 -13.57
CA LEU A 142 -18.47 -11.68 -12.49
C LEU A 142 -18.47 -12.84 -11.49
N LYS A 143 -18.27 -12.54 -10.22
CA LYS A 143 -18.47 -13.47 -9.10
C LYS A 143 -19.65 -12.99 -8.26
N THR A 144 -20.65 -13.85 -8.05
CA THR A 144 -21.90 -13.48 -7.38
C THR A 144 -22.52 -14.66 -6.65
N GLN A 145 -23.38 -14.38 -5.66
CA GLN A 145 -24.13 -15.41 -4.92
C GLN A 145 -25.63 -15.41 -5.22
N GLY A 146 -26.18 -14.31 -5.74
CA GLY A 146 -27.61 -14.14 -5.98
C GLY A 146 -27.97 -14.03 -7.45
N GLN A 147 -29.18 -13.53 -7.70
CA GLN A 147 -29.76 -13.46 -9.03
C GLN A 147 -28.92 -12.61 -9.97
N VAL A 148 -28.75 -13.10 -11.21
CA VAL A 148 -28.12 -12.38 -12.30
C VAL A 148 -29.13 -12.23 -13.43
N ARG A 149 -29.44 -10.99 -13.79
CA ARG A 149 -30.23 -10.70 -14.98
C ARG A 149 -29.36 -9.99 -16.02
N VAL A 150 -29.27 -10.54 -17.23
CA VAL A 150 -28.52 -9.96 -18.35
C VAL A 150 -29.47 -9.80 -19.52
N GLY A 151 -29.74 -8.56 -19.93
CA GLY A 151 -30.72 -8.27 -20.97
C GLY A 151 -30.21 -7.34 -22.06
N GLY A 152 -30.84 -7.44 -23.22
CA GLY A 152 -30.66 -6.52 -24.34
C GLY A 152 -29.27 -6.64 -24.96
N SER A 153 -28.53 -5.53 -25.03
CA SER A 153 -27.17 -5.50 -25.59
C SER A 153 -26.07 -5.58 -24.51
N SER A 154 -26.41 -6.01 -23.30
CA SER A 154 -25.45 -6.18 -22.20
C SER A 154 -24.52 -7.38 -22.43
N TRP A 155 -23.29 -7.28 -21.96
CA TRP A 155 -22.24 -8.26 -22.22
C TRP A 155 -21.35 -8.53 -21.00
N ILE A 156 -21.17 -9.79 -20.64
CA ILE A 156 -20.22 -10.25 -19.63
C ILE A 156 -19.19 -11.15 -20.33
N SER A 157 -17.91 -10.79 -20.30
CA SER A 157 -16.85 -11.64 -20.85
C SER A 157 -15.70 -11.86 -19.88
N GLY A 158 -15.35 -13.12 -19.70
CA GLY A 158 -14.14 -13.56 -19.00
C GLY A 158 -12.89 -13.54 -19.88
N ARG A 159 -13.00 -13.08 -21.13
CA ARG A 159 -11.84 -12.90 -22.01
C ARG A 159 -10.96 -11.78 -21.45
N ASP A 160 -9.69 -12.09 -21.21
CA ASP A 160 -8.76 -11.06 -20.78
C ASP A 160 -8.49 -10.08 -21.91
N ALA A 161 -8.96 -8.84 -21.76
CA ALA A 161 -8.62 -7.75 -22.67
C ALA A 161 -7.94 -6.62 -21.88
N PRO A 162 -6.64 -6.34 -22.14
CA PRO A 162 -5.99 -5.18 -21.55
C PRO A 162 -6.62 -3.90 -22.10
N PRO A 163 -6.76 -2.84 -21.27
CA PRO A 163 -7.25 -1.56 -21.75
C PRO A 163 -6.34 -1.00 -22.85
N SER A 164 -6.94 -0.33 -23.84
CA SER A 164 -6.19 0.24 -24.97
C SER A 164 -5.12 1.23 -24.47
N GLY A 165 -3.91 1.11 -25.02
CA GLY A 165 -2.78 2.00 -24.71
C GLY A 165 -2.08 1.76 -23.37
N TRP A 166 -2.49 0.75 -22.58
CA TRP A 166 -1.81 0.45 -21.32
C TRP A 166 -0.51 -0.34 -21.54
N PRO A 167 0.66 0.16 -21.09
CA PRO A 167 1.92 -0.54 -21.29
C PRO A 167 2.13 -1.65 -20.26
N GLY A 168 2.85 -2.71 -20.68
CA GLY A 168 3.26 -3.82 -19.80
C GLY A 168 2.16 -4.82 -19.50
N CYS A 169 1.11 -4.87 -20.32
CA CYS A 169 0.03 -5.85 -20.20
C CYS A 169 0.27 -7.05 -21.13
N SER A 170 0.18 -8.27 -20.59
CA SER A 170 0.07 -9.50 -21.38
C SER A 170 -1.29 -10.16 -21.11
N THR A 171 -1.94 -10.62 -22.18
CA THR A 171 -3.22 -11.31 -22.07
C THR A 171 -3.04 -12.66 -21.38
N GLN A 172 -3.85 -12.90 -20.36
CA GLN A 172 -3.97 -14.16 -19.63
C GLN A 172 -5.02 -15.06 -20.29
N PRO A 173 -5.02 -16.37 -19.93
CA PRO A 173 -6.09 -17.26 -20.33
C PRO A 173 -7.47 -16.72 -19.93
N MET A 174 -8.44 -16.99 -20.79
CA MET A 174 -9.83 -16.64 -20.55
C MET A 174 -10.35 -17.33 -19.28
N LEU A 175 -11.07 -16.57 -18.46
CA LEU A 175 -11.76 -17.05 -17.27
C LEU A 175 -13.26 -17.27 -17.56
N PRO A 176 -14.01 -17.89 -16.63
CA PRO A 176 -15.46 -17.94 -16.73
C PRO A 176 -16.07 -16.54 -16.80
N GLY A 177 -17.20 -16.41 -17.49
CA GLY A 177 -17.97 -15.17 -17.52
C GLY A 177 -18.58 -14.90 -16.15
N ILE A 178 -19.31 -15.89 -15.63
CA ILE A 178 -19.94 -15.84 -14.30
C ILE A 178 -19.48 -17.04 -13.46
N ARG A 179 -19.24 -16.82 -12.17
CA ARG A 179 -19.11 -17.88 -11.18
C ARG A 179 -20.06 -17.64 -10.01
N MET A 180 -20.91 -18.62 -9.71
CA MET A 180 -21.95 -18.52 -8.68
C MET A 180 -22.41 -19.88 -8.11
N PRO A 181 -23.08 -19.92 -6.94
CA PRO A 181 -23.55 -21.17 -6.32
C PRO A 181 -24.62 -21.93 -7.13
N ASP A 182 -25.53 -21.20 -7.77
CA ASP A 182 -26.65 -21.77 -8.53
C ASP A 182 -26.82 -21.08 -9.90
N PRO A 183 -26.32 -21.67 -10.99
CA PRO A 183 -26.49 -21.16 -12.35
C PRO A 183 -27.95 -20.97 -12.79
N ARG A 184 -28.93 -21.61 -12.14
CA ARG A 184 -30.36 -21.44 -12.48
C ARG A 184 -30.89 -20.04 -12.16
N GLN A 185 -30.15 -19.28 -11.36
CA GLN A 185 -30.48 -17.89 -11.03
C GLN A 185 -29.99 -16.88 -12.09
N VAL A 186 -29.36 -17.36 -13.17
CA VAL A 186 -29.02 -16.54 -14.34
C VAL A 186 -30.21 -16.47 -15.29
N GLN A 187 -30.69 -15.26 -15.57
CA GLN A 187 -31.73 -14.98 -16.54
C GLN A 187 -31.12 -14.14 -17.67
N THR A 188 -31.21 -14.63 -18.89
CA THR A 188 -30.76 -13.93 -20.08
C THR A 188 -31.95 -13.55 -20.95
N SER A 189 -31.92 -12.37 -21.56
CA SER A 189 -32.96 -11.89 -22.48
C SER A 189 -32.34 -11.20 -23.68
N GLY A 190 -32.74 -11.60 -24.90
CA GLY A 190 -32.17 -11.07 -26.14
C GLY A 190 -30.79 -11.64 -26.52
N CYS A 191 -30.41 -12.77 -25.93
CA CYS A 191 -29.11 -13.42 -26.10
C CYS A 191 -29.23 -14.66 -27.00
N SER A 192 -28.23 -14.91 -27.84
CA SER A 192 -28.13 -16.13 -28.63
C SER A 192 -27.09 -17.08 -28.03
N PRO A 193 -27.25 -18.40 -28.14
CA PRO A 193 -26.19 -19.32 -27.75
C PRO A 193 -24.91 -19.06 -28.55
N ARG A 194 -23.76 -19.22 -27.91
CA ARG A 194 -22.44 -19.09 -28.54
C ARG A 194 -22.34 -19.99 -29.77
N GLY A 195 -21.95 -19.41 -30.90
CA GLY A 195 -21.84 -20.11 -32.20
C GLY A 195 -23.17 -20.29 -32.95
N SER A 196 -24.28 -19.70 -32.49
CA SER A 196 -25.57 -19.68 -33.20
C SER A 196 -25.80 -18.31 -33.86
N PRO A 197 -26.23 -18.20 -35.13
CA PRO A 197 -26.51 -16.90 -35.76
C PRO A 197 -27.81 -16.24 -35.23
N PRO A 198 -27.82 -14.94 -34.88
CA PRO A 198 -26.66 -14.05 -34.75
C PRO A 198 -25.85 -14.41 -33.50
N ASP A 199 -24.53 -14.57 -33.64
CA ASP A 199 -23.64 -14.99 -32.55
C ASP A 199 -23.47 -13.86 -31.54
N TYR A 200 -24.41 -13.82 -30.59
CA TYR A 200 -24.50 -12.81 -29.56
C TYR A 200 -24.64 -13.43 -28.17
N PRO A 201 -23.55 -14.00 -27.61
CA PRO A 201 -23.63 -14.74 -26.36
C PRO A 201 -24.14 -14.03 -25.10
N CYS A 202 -24.23 -12.71 -24.91
CA CYS A 202 -24.40 -12.01 -23.61
C CYS A 202 -23.43 -12.38 -22.46
N ILE A 203 -23.02 -13.65 -22.32
CA ILE A 203 -22.08 -14.17 -21.34
C ILE A 203 -21.08 -15.04 -22.10
N GLU A 204 -19.80 -14.76 -21.90
CA GLU A 204 -18.72 -15.45 -22.57
C GLU A 204 -17.65 -15.84 -21.54
N GLY A 205 -17.30 -17.11 -21.46
CA GLY A 205 -16.28 -17.62 -20.53
C GLY A 205 -15.54 -18.86 -21.04
N ALA A 206 -14.45 -19.19 -20.36
CA ALA A 206 -13.77 -20.48 -20.48
C ALA A 206 -13.30 -20.97 -19.09
N PRO A 207 -13.38 -22.28 -18.76
CA PRO A 207 -13.87 -23.37 -19.61
C PRO A 207 -15.39 -23.39 -19.82
N GLN A 208 -16.16 -22.63 -19.02
CA GLN A 208 -17.61 -22.49 -19.16
C GLN A 208 -18.01 -21.01 -19.05
N ASP A 209 -19.10 -20.63 -19.70
CA ASP A 209 -19.67 -19.28 -19.61
C ASP A 209 -20.17 -18.98 -18.18
N VAL A 210 -20.83 -19.96 -17.55
CA VAL A 210 -21.25 -19.93 -16.15
C VAL A 210 -20.71 -21.17 -15.43
N VAL A 211 -19.91 -20.95 -14.38
CA VAL A 211 -19.37 -22.03 -13.54
C VAL A 211 -20.13 -22.07 -12.21
N GLN A 212 -20.60 -23.27 -11.86
CA GLN A 212 -21.16 -23.54 -10.55
C GLN A 212 -20.05 -23.66 -9.50
N ASP A 213 -20.17 -22.91 -8.40
CA ASP A 213 -19.24 -22.96 -7.27
C ASP A 213 -20.00 -22.78 -5.95
N THR A 214 -20.31 -23.90 -5.28
CA THR A 214 -21.04 -23.92 -4.01
C THR A 214 -20.21 -23.46 -2.82
N SER A 215 -18.90 -23.21 -2.98
CA SER A 215 -18.06 -22.62 -1.93
C SER A 215 -18.25 -21.10 -1.80
N ILE A 216 -18.94 -20.48 -2.77
CA ILE A 216 -19.28 -19.07 -2.72
C ILE A 216 -20.36 -18.84 -1.66
N THR A 217 -19.94 -18.24 -0.55
CA THR A 217 -20.81 -17.78 0.54
C THR A 217 -20.73 -16.26 0.64
N THR A 218 -21.64 -15.65 1.42
CA THR A 218 -21.58 -14.21 1.70
C THR A 218 -20.22 -13.82 2.28
N GLN A 219 -19.65 -14.63 3.18
CA GLN A 219 -18.32 -14.41 3.73
C GLN A 219 -17.22 -14.38 2.65
N SER A 220 -17.27 -15.31 1.70
CA SER A 220 -16.30 -15.39 0.59
C SER A 220 -16.35 -14.20 -0.38
N LEU A 221 -17.47 -13.46 -0.40
CA LEU A 221 -17.65 -12.23 -1.16
C LEU A 221 -17.28 -10.99 -0.34
N THR A 222 -17.35 -11.07 0.99
CA THR A 222 -17.07 -9.94 1.92
C THR A 222 -15.68 -10.03 2.58
N GLU A 223 -14.76 -10.82 2.04
CA GLU A 223 -13.38 -10.91 2.51
C GLU A 223 -12.39 -10.69 1.36
N VAL A 224 -11.40 -9.83 1.60
CA VAL A 224 -10.33 -9.53 0.62
C VAL A 224 -8.98 -9.84 1.26
N GLY A 225 -8.33 -10.93 0.83
CA GLY A 225 -7.02 -11.33 1.35
C GLY A 225 -6.97 -11.56 2.87
N GLY A 226 -8.08 -12.05 3.45
CA GLY A 226 -8.24 -12.24 4.90
C GLY A 226 -8.63 -10.97 5.68
N ILE A 227 -8.92 -9.87 5.00
CA ILE A 227 -9.41 -8.63 5.61
C ILE A 227 -10.95 -8.61 5.51
N PRO A 228 -11.66 -8.49 6.65
CA PRO A 228 -13.12 -8.34 6.65
C PRO A 228 -13.56 -7.07 5.94
N PHE A 229 -14.71 -7.11 5.28
CA PHE A 229 -15.27 -6.01 4.50
C PHE A 229 -15.31 -4.67 5.26
N ASP A 230 -15.77 -4.67 6.51
CA ASP A 230 -15.93 -3.44 7.30
C ASP A 230 -14.57 -2.82 7.69
N SER A 231 -13.50 -3.62 7.72
CA SER A 231 -12.14 -3.16 7.96
C SER A 231 -11.48 -2.54 6.73
N LEU A 232 -12.02 -2.78 5.52
CA LEU A 232 -11.46 -2.22 4.27
C LEU A 232 -11.50 -0.69 4.26
N ARG A 233 -12.42 -0.07 5.02
CA ARG A 233 -12.48 1.40 5.16
C ARG A 233 -11.19 2.01 5.70
N LEU A 234 -10.42 1.28 6.51
CA LEU A 234 -9.16 1.76 7.09
C LEU A 234 -8.04 1.88 6.06
N TYR A 235 -8.17 1.22 4.92
CA TYR A 235 -7.21 1.23 3.84
C TYR A 235 -7.64 2.14 2.67
N ALA A 236 -8.82 2.76 2.78
CA ALA A 236 -9.36 3.62 1.74
C ALA A 236 -8.53 4.90 1.60
N THR A 237 -8.05 5.16 0.39
CA THR A 237 -7.49 6.49 0.04
C THR A 237 -8.61 7.51 -0.15
N LYS A 238 -9.80 7.04 -0.54
CA LYS A 238 -11.02 7.82 -0.72
C LYS A 238 -12.14 7.18 0.09
N TYR A 239 -12.49 7.78 1.21
CA TYR A 239 -13.66 7.40 1.98
C TYR A 239 -14.80 8.38 1.70
N ILE A 240 -15.92 7.86 1.20
CA ILE A 240 -17.10 8.66 0.85
C ILE A 240 -18.28 8.13 1.66
N SER A 241 -18.80 8.95 2.56
CA SER A 241 -19.99 8.61 3.35
C SER A 241 -21.26 9.02 2.62
N CYS A 242 -22.17 8.06 2.42
CA CYS A 242 -23.41 8.20 1.66
C CYS A 242 -24.61 7.60 2.41
N PRO A 243 -24.93 8.08 3.63
CA PRO A 243 -25.94 7.46 4.50
C PRO A 243 -27.35 7.44 3.87
N SER A 244 -27.70 8.46 3.08
CA SER A 244 -28.97 8.55 2.33
C SER A 244 -28.84 8.13 0.85
N GLY A 245 -27.69 7.58 0.47
CA GLY A 245 -27.27 7.43 -0.92
C GLY A 245 -26.72 8.72 -1.52
N CYS A 246 -25.79 8.59 -2.48
CA CYS A 246 -25.20 9.71 -3.20
C CYS A 246 -25.32 9.53 -4.71
N ASN A 247 -25.45 10.64 -5.44
CA ASN A 247 -25.19 10.68 -6.87
C ASN A 247 -23.87 11.41 -7.15
N LEU A 248 -22.89 10.71 -7.70
CA LEU A 248 -21.57 11.23 -7.95
C LEU A 248 -21.25 11.29 -9.45
N LYS A 249 -20.90 12.49 -9.93
CA LYS A 249 -20.13 12.64 -11.16
C LYS A 249 -18.64 12.49 -10.82
N ILE A 250 -18.00 11.49 -11.44
CA ILE A 250 -16.58 11.17 -11.26
C ILE A 250 -15.84 11.68 -12.49
N GLU A 251 -14.71 12.34 -12.30
CA GLU A 251 -13.94 12.84 -13.44
C GLU A 251 -12.46 12.97 -13.07
N PRO A 252 -11.54 12.57 -13.97
CA PRO A 252 -10.12 12.86 -13.78
C PRO A 252 -9.91 14.38 -13.67
N SER A 253 -9.03 14.79 -12.75
CA SER A 253 -8.75 16.22 -12.53
C SER A 253 -7.27 16.42 -12.23
N ALA A 254 -6.65 17.36 -12.94
CA ALA A 254 -5.31 17.85 -12.66
C ALA A 254 -5.34 19.34 -12.32
N SER A 255 -4.40 19.77 -11.49
CA SER A 255 -4.19 21.18 -11.15
C SER A 255 -2.69 21.45 -11.10
N GLY A 256 -2.24 22.49 -11.81
CA GLY A 256 -0.81 22.86 -11.86
C GLY A 256 0.10 21.77 -12.46
N GLY A 257 -0.40 20.95 -13.39
CA GLY A 257 0.37 19.85 -13.99
C GLY A 257 0.59 18.65 -13.06
N VAL A 258 -0.19 18.54 -11.99
CA VAL A 258 -0.19 17.41 -11.06
C VAL A 258 -1.60 16.86 -10.91
N CYS A 259 -1.74 15.54 -10.76
CA CYS A 259 -3.03 14.93 -10.49
C CYS A 259 -3.63 15.48 -9.19
N ASN A 260 -4.89 15.92 -9.23
CA ASN A 260 -5.60 16.46 -8.08
C ASN A 260 -6.08 15.34 -7.16
N THR A 261 -5.14 14.73 -6.42
CA THR A 261 -5.42 13.60 -5.52
C THR A 261 -6.16 14.01 -4.26
N GLY A 262 -6.32 15.31 -3.97
CA GLY A 262 -7.14 15.82 -2.88
C GLY A 262 -8.65 15.76 -3.18
N LEU A 263 -9.04 15.92 -4.44
CA LEU A 263 -10.44 15.91 -4.85
C LEU A 263 -11.07 14.52 -4.66
N GLN A 264 -12.13 14.41 -3.86
CA GLN A 264 -12.79 13.12 -3.56
C GLN A 264 -13.37 12.42 -4.81
N ARG A 265 -13.74 13.20 -5.83
CA ARG A 265 -14.34 12.72 -7.09
C ARG A 265 -13.32 12.40 -8.19
N ASN A 266 -12.03 12.65 -7.94
CA ASN A 266 -10.97 12.24 -8.86
C ASN A 266 -10.55 10.81 -8.54
N TRP A 267 -10.94 9.88 -9.41
CA TRP A 267 -10.60 8.46 -9.28
C TRP A 267 -9.54 8.03 -10.30
N GLY A 268 -8.70 8.97 -10.76
CA GLY A 268 -7.64 8.67 -11.72
C GLY A 268 -8.12 8.66 -13.17
N GLU A 269 -7.15 8.49 -14.08
CA GLU A 269 -7.37 8.56 -15.53
C GLU A 269 -7.07 7.20 -16.19
N PRO A 270 -8.08 6.47 -16.69
CA PRO A 270 -7.82 5.21 -17.38
C PRO A 270 -7.37 5.36 -18.83
N TRP A 271 -7.54 6.51 -19.48
CA TRP A 271 -7.06 6.69 -20.84
C TRP A 271 -5.56 6.92 -20.88
N ALA A 272 -4.88 6.21 -21.78
CA ALA A 272 -3.43 6.27 -21.88
C ALA A 272 -2.92 7.70 -22.18
N PRO A 273 -1.74 8.08 -21.66
CA PRO A 273 -1.14 9.38 -21.96
C PRO A 273 -1.01 9.59 -23.47
N GLY A 274 -1.39 10.78 -23.95
CA GLY A 274 -1.44 11.09 -25.38
C GLY A 274 -2.80 10.81 -26.06
N THR A 275 -3.75 10.20 -25.36
CA THR A 275 -5.14 10.12 -25.83
C THR A 275 -5.82 11.49 -25.71
N ALA A 276 -6.53 11.93 -26.75
CA ALA A 276 -7.24 13.21 -26.72
C ALA A 276 -8.26 13.25 -25.57
N GLY A 277 -8.21 14.30 -24.75
CA GLY A 277 -9.08 14.47 -23.58
C GLY A 277 -8.67 13.68 -22.33
N ALA A 278 -7.51 13.00 -22.34
CA ALA A 278 -6.96 12.32 -21.16
C ALA A 278 -6.20 13.29 -20.24
N VAL A 279 -6.42 13.16 -18.93
CA VAL A 279 -5.68 13.86 -17.87
C VAL A 279 -4.46 13.01 -17.49
N SER A 280 -3.40 13.12 -18.29
CA SER A 280 -2.24 12.22 -18.26
C SER A 280 -1.54 12.16 -16.90
N GLU A 281 -1.59 13.23 -16.11
CA GLU A 281 -1.04 13.32 -14.76
C GLU A 281 -1.68 12.30 -13.81
N CYS A 282 -2.95 11.95 -14.04
CA CYS A 282 -3.72 11.02 -13.25
C CYS A 282 -3.67 9.57 -13.75
N PHE A 283 -2.92 9.29 -14.84
CA PHE A 283 -2.89 7.96 -15.46
C PHE A 283 -2.41 6.87 -14.51
N ASN A 284 -1.51 7.25 -13.62
CA ASN A 284 -0.91 6.37 -12.64
C ASN A 284 -1.62 6.44 -11.27
N TYR A 285 -2.70 7.21 -11.15
CA TYR A 285 -3.43 7.34 -9.90
C TYR A 285 -4.49 6.24 -9.77
N PHE A 286 -4.29 5.31 -8.84
CA PHE A 286 -5.21 4.19 -8.55
C PHE A 286 -5.61 4.22 -7.07
N PRO A 287 -6.58 5.05 -6.67
CA PRO A 287 -7.01 5.09 -5.28
C PRO A 287 -7.77 3.83 -4.87
N ILE A 288 -7.81 3.57 -3.57
CA ILE A 288 -8.81 2.66 -2.96
C ILE A 288 -10.01 3.52 -2.57
N ILE A 289 -11.12 3.33 -3.27
CA ILE A 289 -12.39 4.01 -3.05
C ILE A 289 -13.29 3.13 -2.20
N TYR A 290 -13.65 3.62 -1.02
CA TYR A 290 -14.64 3.01 -0.14
C TYR A 290 -15.84 3.95 -0.04
N VAL A 291 -17.00 3.47 -0.47
CA VAL A 291 -18.27 4.19 -0.33
C VAL A 291 -19.12 3.52 0.73
N ASP A 292 -19.51 4.28 1.74
CA ASP A 292 -20.33 3.82 2.85
C ASP A 292 -21.79 4.19 2.63
N GLY A 293 -22.56 3.26 2.05
CA GLY A 293 -23.96 3.47 1.63
C GLY A 293 -24.16 3.29 0.12
N ASN A 294 -25.35 3.69 -0.36
CA ASN A 294 -25.74 3.51 -1.77
C ASN A 294 -25.06 4.54 -2.67
N LEU A 295 -24.61 4.10 -3.85
CA LEU A 295 -23.88 4.92 -4.80
C LEU A 295 -24.57 4.91 -6.16
N SER A 296 -24.88 6.09 -6.68
CA SER A 296 -25.26 6.31 -8.07
C SER A 296 -24.15 7.07 -8.78
N ILE A 297 -23.75 6.61 -9.98
CA ILE A 297 -22.74 7.26 -10.81
C ILE A 297 -23.32 7.52 -12.19
N ASN A 298 -23.03 8.70 -12.74
CA ASN A 298 -23.46 9.07 -14.08
C ASN A 298 -22.30 9.62 -14.93
N GLN A 299 -22.10 9.02 -16.11
CA GLN A 299 -21.11 9.41 -17.14
C GLN A 299 -19.65 9.35 -16.65
N ASN A 300 -18.72 9.61 -17.58
CA ASN A 300 -17.27 9.71 -17.38
C ASN A 300 -16.56 8.39 -17.05
N ARG A 301 -15.46 8.46 -16.29
CA ARG A 301 -14.52 7.37 -16.09
C ARG A 301 -13.72 7.48 -14.80
N GLY A 302 -13.19 6.35 -14.35
CA GLY A 302 -12.27 6.26 -13.21
C GLY A 302 -11.54 4.93 -13.17
N GLN A 303 -10.60 4.78 -12.25
CA GLN A 303 -9.82 3.57 -12.07
C GLN A 303 -9.40 3.36 -10.61
N GLY A 304 -8.89 2.16 -10.29
CA GLY A 304 -8.44 1.82 -8.95
C GLY A 304 -9.25 0.68 -8.35
N VAL A 305 -9.42 0.71 -7.04
CA VAL A 305 -10.14 -0.34 -6.31
C VAL A 305 -11.44 0.25 -5.79
N LEU A 306 -12.59 -0.21 -6.28
CA LEU A 306 -13.90 0.30 -5.86
C LEU A 306 -14.56 -0.68 -4.89
N ILE A 307 -14.90 -0.21 -3.70
CA ILE A 307 -15.58 -0.94 -2.64
C ILE A 307 -16.83 -0.17 -2.25
N VAL A 308 -18.01 -0.79 -2.35
CA VAL A 308 -19.30 -0.16 -2.04
C VAL A 308 -20.02 -0.96 -0.95
N ASN A 309 -20.17 -0.34 0.23
CA ASN A 309 -20.96 -0.86 1.35
C ASN A 309 -22.45 -0.57 1.16
N GLY A 310 -23.03 -1.06 0.08
CA GLY A 310 -24.39 -0.76 -0.32
C GLY A 310 -24.68 -1.23 -1.74
N ASN A 311 -25.66 -0.60 -2.38
CA ASN A 311 -25.99 -0.81 -3.79
C ASN A 311 -25.22 0.16 -4.69
N LEU A 312 -24.88 -0.28 -5.89
CA LEU A 312 -24.23 0.51 -6.93
C LEU A 312 -25.16 0.63 -8.15
N ASP A 313 -25.61 1.84 -8.46
CA ASP A 313 -26.37 2.20 -9.67
C ASP A 313 -25.47 2.98 -10.63
N VAL A 314 -25.30 2.50 -11.86
CA VAL A 314 -24.46 3.15 -12.86
C VAL A 314 -25.26 3.49 -14.11
N GLN A 315 -25.09 4.73 -14.57
CA GLN A 315 -25.82 5.31 -15.68
C GLN A 315 -24.86 6.07 -16.62
N GLY A 316 -25.29 6.29 -17.85
CA GLY A 316 -24.63 7.25 -18.75
C GLY A 316 -23.26 6.81 -19.30
N GLY A 317 -22.94 5.52 -19.32
CA GLY A 317 -21.72 5.01 -19.98
C GLY A 317 -20.46 5.12 -19.14
N PHE A 318 -20.59 5.19 -17.81
CA PHE A 318 -19.45 5.30 -16.91
C PHE A 318 -18.48 4.12 -17.09
N GLN A 319 -17.18 4.40 -17.19
CA GLN A 319 -16.14 3.40 -17.37
C GLN A 319 -15.27 3.28 -16.12
N PHE A 320 -15.16 2.08 -15.56
CA PHE A 320 -14.29 1.82 -14.41
C PHE A 320 -13.24 0.76 -14.72
N TYR A 321 -12.00 0.99 -14.29
CA TYR A 321 -10.87 0.10 -14.53
C TYR A 321 -10.22 -0.38 -13.22
N GLY A 322 -10.35 -1.67 -12.93
CA GLY A 322 -9.83 -2.32 -11.73
C GLY A 322 -10.87 -3.22 -11.04
N PRO A 323 -10.56 -3.73 -9.83
CA PRO A 323 -11.49 -4.57 -9.08
C PRO A 323 -12.65 -3.75 -8.52
N VAL A 324 -13.86 -4.30 -8.66
CA VAL A 324 -15.09 -3.74 -8.10
C VAL A 324 -15.71 -4.74 -7.13
N LEU A 325 -15.92 -4.30 -5.90
CA LEU A 325 -16.52 -5.08 -4.84
C LEU A 325 -17.76 -4.35 -4.30
N VAL A 326 -18.93 -4.95 -4.43
CA VAL A 326 -20.21 -4.36 -4.00
C VAL A 326 -20.90 -5.30 -3.04
N ARG A 327 -21.21 -4.83 -1.83
CA ARG A 327 -21.87 -5.66 -0.81
C ARG A 327 -23.31 -5.99 -1.18
N GLY A 328 -24.01 -5.06 -1.82
CA GLY A 328 -25.39 -5.20 -2.26
C GLY A 328 -25.51 -5.57 -3.73
N THR A 329 -26.37 -4.82 -4.42
CA THR A 329 -26.73 -5.06 -5.83
C THR A 329 -26.01 -4.08 -6.75
N ILE A 330 -25.54 -4.57 -7.90
CA ILE A 330 -25.12 -3.72 -9.02
C ILE A 330 -26.28 -3.59 -10.00
N LYS A 331 -26.69 -2.37 -10.30
CA LYS A 331 -27.69 -2.03 -11.30
C LYS A 331 -27.09 -1.11 -12.34
N THR A 332 -27.35 -1.39 -13.62
CA THR A 332 -26.92 -0.51 -14.72
C THR A 332 -28.11 -0.09 -15.57
N THR A 333 -28.27 1.21 -15.84
CA THR A 333 -29.39 1.74 -16.65
C THR A 333 -28.92 2.67 -17.77
N GLY A 334 -29.80 2.95 -18.75
CA GLY A 334 -29.49 3.84 -19.87
C GLY A 334 -28.42 3.28 -20.81
N THR A 335 -27.37 4.07 -21.11
CA THR A 335 -26.21 3.62 -21.92
C THR A 335 -25.31 2.61 -21.22
N GLY A 336 -25.62 2.23 -19.98
CA GLY A 336 -24.92 1.19 -19.22
C GLY A 336 -23.69 1.68 -18.46
N GLY A 337 -23.05 0.77 -17.75
CA GLY A 337 -21.73 0.95 -17.16
C GLY A 337 -20.74 -0.07 -17.74
N HIS A 338 -19.49 0.34 -17.93
CA HIS A 338 -18.43 -0.52 -18.44
C HIS A 338 -17.39 -0.78 -17.34
N PHE A 339 -17.36 -1.99 -16.82
CA PHE A 339 -16.41 -2.43 -15.81
C PHE A 339 -15.32 -3.27 -16.48
N ASN A 340 -14.08 -2.79 -16.44
CA ASN A 340 -12.92 -3.44 -17.02
C ASN A 340 -11.98 -3.90 -15.90
N GLY A 341 -11.95 -5.18 -15.60
CA GLY A 341 -11.20 -5.73 -14.48
C GLY A 341 -11.85 -6.99 -13.95
N GLY A 342 -12.66 -6.85 -12.89
CA GLY A 342 -13.46 -7.96 -12.38
C GLY A 342 -14.38 -7.49 -11.27
N VAL A 343 -15.56 -8.10 -11.22
CA VAL A 343 -16.67 -7.65 -10.38
C VAL A 343 -17.05 -8.75 -9.38
N ILE A 344 -17.13 -8.39 -8.11
CA ILE A 344 -17.65 -9.22 -7.02
C ILE A 344 -18.86 -8.49 -6.44
N ALA A 345 -20.03 -9.11 -6.51
CA ALA A 345 -21.26 -8.52 -5.97
C ALA A 345 -22.16 -9.58 -5.33
N ALA A 346 -23.02 -9.18 -4.38
CA ALA A 346 -23.99 -10.14 -3.83
C ALA A 346 -25.09 -10.47 -4.84
N ASN A 347 -25.61 -9.45 -5.54
CA ASN A 347 -26.60 -9.58 -6.60
C ASN A 347 -26.23 -8.67 -7.79
N VAL A 348 -26.65 -9.03 -9.00
CA VAL A 348 -26.37 -8.23 -10.21
C VAL A 348 -27.58 -8.15 -11.13
N GLU A 349 -28.01 -6.94 -11.45
CA GLU A 349 -29.10 -6.64 -12.37
C GLU A 349 -28.60 -5.78 -13.54
N LEU A 350 -28.28 -6.41 -14.66
CA LEU A 350 -27.95 -5.78 -15.94
C LEU A 350 -29.16 -5.86 -16.90
N GLU A 351 -30.36 -5.57 -16.38
CA GLU A 351 -31.56 -5.47 -17.23
C GLU A 351 -31.58 -4.12 -17.94
N GLN A 352 -31.40 -4.14 -19.25
CA GLN A 352 -31.55 -2.98 -20.11
C GLN A 352 -32.70 -3.19 -21.09
N ASN A 353 -33.62 -2.23 -21.13
CA ASN A 353 -34.57 -2.11 -22.23
C ASN A 353 -33.80 -1.63 -23.48
N VAL A 354 -33.92 -2.41 -24.55
CA VAL A 354 -33.06 -2.60 -25.74
C VAL A 354 -32.69 -1.36 -26.59
N VAL A 355 -32.99 -0.12 -26.18
CA VAL A 355 -32.94 1.02 -27.13
C VAL A 355 -31.79 2.02 -26.89
N LEU A 356 -31.07 1.99 -25.76
CA LEU A 356 -30.22 3.15 -25.35
C LEU A 356 -28.73 2.88 -25.00
N GLY A 357 -28.21 1.65 -25.11
CA GLY A 357 -26.77 1.33 -24.95
C GLY A 357 -26.51 0.07 -24.13
N ASN A 358 -25.24 -0.33 -23.96
CA ASN A 358 -24.83 -1.63 -23.42
C ASN A 358 -24.05 -1.55 -22.10
N ALA A 359 -24.48 -2.31 -21.08
CA ALA A 359 -23.67 -2.58 -19.90
C ALA A 359 -22.61 -3.66 -20.21
N VAL A 360 -21.36 -3.44 -19.81
CA VAL A 360 -20.26 -4.37 -20.09
C VAL A 360 -19.51 -4.70 -18.80
N ILE A 361 -19.35 -5.99 -18.52
CA ILE A 361 -18.37 -6.49 -17.55
C ILE A 361 -17.33 -7.28 -18.33
N ASN A 362 -16.13 -6.74 -18.42
CA ASN A 362 -15.03 -7.34 -19.14
C ASN A 362 -13.88 -7.67 -18.18
N TYR A 363 -13.41 -8.91 -18.21
CA TYR A 363 -12.27 -9.31 -17.42
C TYR A 363 -11.00 -8.63 -17.95
N SER A 364 -10.18 -8.09 -17.03
CA SER A 364 -8.90 -7.50 -17.41
C SER A 364 -7.86 -7.72 -16.31
N SER A 365 -6.97 -8.69 -16.53
CA SER A 365 -5.88 -8.99 -15.62
C SER A 365 -4.96 -7.79 -15.43
N CYS A 366 -4.72 -7.00 -16.48
CA CYS A 366 -3.87 -5.82 -16.42
C CYS A 366 -4.49 -4.71 -15.56
N ALA A 367 -5.80 -4.48 -15.67
CA ALA A 367 -6.51 -3.53 -14.82
C ALA A 367 -6.44 -3.93 -13.36
N LEU A 368 -6.63 -5.22 -13.07
CA LEU A 368 -6.53 -5.77 -11.72
C LEU A 368 -5.12 -5.59 -11.14
N ILE A 369 -4.09 -6.09 -11.83
CA ILE A 369 -2.70 -6.05 -11.35
C ILE A 369 -2.24 -4.60 -11.12
N ARG A 370 -2.54 -3.69 -12.05
CA ARG A 370 -2.17 -2.27 -11.90
C ARG A 370 -2.90 -1.62 -10.73
N ALA A 371 -4.22 -1.78 -10.63
CA ALA A 371 -5.00 -1.20 -9.55
C ALA A 371 -4.54 -1.70 -8.17
N THR A 372 -4.32 -3.01 -8.00
CA THR A 372 -3.89 -3.59 -6.73
C THR A 372 -2.44 -3.28 -6.38
N THR A 373 -1.55 -3.20 -7.37
CA THR A 373 -0.11 -2.93 -7.14
C THR A 373 0.14 -1.45 -6.88
N ALA A 374 -0.52 -0.55 -7.63
CA ALA A 374 -0.37 0.89 -7.45
C ALA A 374 -0.94 1.37 -6.10
N SER A 375 -1.97 0.72 -5.58
CA SER A 375 -2.55 1.00 -4.26
C SER A 375 -1.91 0.23 -3.10
N ALA A 376 -0.95 -0.66 -3.36
CA ALA A 376 -0.34 -1.48 -2.34
C ALA A 376 0.54 -0.67 -1.35
N THR A 377 0.43 -0.99 -0.07
CA THR A 377 1.32 -0.46 0.98
C THR A 377 2.56 -1.34 1.12
N ALA A 378 3.71 -0.73 1.40
CA ALA A 378 4.93 -1.48 1.70
C ALA A 378 4.87 -2.10 3.11
N VAL A 379 5.35 -3.34 3.21
CA VAL A 379 5.56 -4.04 4.47
C VAL A 379 7.01 -4.53 4.55
N ARG A 380 7.51 -4.70 5.77
CA ARG A 380 8.82 -5.32 6.02
C ARG A 380 8.80 -6.77 5.53
N VAL A 381 9.89 -7.20 4.88
CA VAL A 381 10.08 -8.62 4.52
C VAL A 381 10.24 -9.44 5.81
N LYS A 382 9.71 -10.68 5.83
CA LYS A 382 9.84 -11.55 7.01
C LYS A 382 11.30 -11.96 7.25
N ASP A 383 11.63 -12.20 8.52
CA ASP A 383 12.82 -12.89 9.05
C ASP A 383 14.21 -12.25 8.81
N ARG A 384 14.41 -11.40 7.79
CA ARG A 384 15.68 -10.67 7.53
C ARG A 384 15.46 -9.29 6.89
N ALA A 385 14.51 -8.52 7.42
CA ALA A 385 14.17 -7.22 6.86
C ALA A 385 15.19 -6.12 7.14
N TRP A 386 16.11 -6.31 8.09
CA TRP A 386 16.93 -5.23 8.66
C TRP A 386 18.39 -5.64 8.76
N ILE A 387 19.29 -4.71 8.43
CA ILE A 387 20.75 -4.88 8.57
C ILE A 387 21.38 -3.55 8.98
N SER A 388 22.34 -3.59 9.90
CA SER A 388 23.23 -2.45 10.13
C SER A 388 24.21 -2.33 8.97
N LEU A 389 24.26 -1.16 8.34
CA LEU A 389 25.22 -0.85 7.29
C LEU A 389 26.37 -0.05 7.91
N TYR A 390 27.60 -0.35 7.51
CA TYR A 390 28.80 0.35 7.98
C TYR A 390 29.07 1.62 7.18
#